data_AF-A0AAW2DMW5-F1
#
_entry.id   AF-A0AAW2DMW5-F1
#
_cell.length_a   1.000
_cell.length_b   1.000
_cell.length_c   1.000
_cell.angle_alpha   90.00
_cell.angle_beta   90.00
_cell.angle_gamma   90.00
#
_symmetry.space_group_name_H-M   'P 1'
#
loop_
_entity.id
_entity.type
_entity.pdbx_description
1 polymer ?
#
loop_
_entity_poly.entity_id
_entity_poly.type
_entity_poly.pdbx_seq_one_letter_code
_entity_poly.pdbx_strand_id
1 'polypeptide(L)'
;MVANNYLDEGRPHKEVIELIALGFTGKLLQWWNNCLTEESKENIKKAVQKEEEGLPIFDERLGRGIHDGVSTLIYTIIKHFVGKPSNITSRIYDQLSNLRCRTLGDNRWYEDVFTTRVMHKSDCNSPFWKEKFINGLPRLFGEKVKETLCNPLGVIDYDNET
;
A
#
# COMPACT_ATOMS: atom_id res chain seq x y z
N MET A 1 -14.52 8.39 -15.83
CA MET A 1 -13.48 9.16 -16.56
C MET A 1 -13.51 10.57 -16.00
N VAL A 2 -12.85 10.80 -14.85
CA VAL A 2 -12.81 12.12 -14.22
C VAL A 2 -11.78 12.93 -15.01
N ALA A 3 -12.29 13.80 -15.88
CA ALA A 3 -11.49 14.58 -16.80
C ALA A 3 -10.55 15.50 -16.03
N ASN A 4 -9.30 15.52 -16.48
CA ASN A 4 -8.24 16.43 -16.07
C ASN A 4 -8.60 17.90 -16.43
N ASN A 5 -9.60 18.48 -15.75
CA ASN A 5 -10.08 19.85 -16.00
C ASN A 5 -9.02 20.94 -15.76
N TYR A 6 -7.87 20.62 -15.17
CA TYR A 6 -6.77 21.55 -14.98
C TYR A 6 -5.81 21.64 -16.19
N LEU A 7 -5.96 20.75 -17.18
CA LEU A 7 -5.13 20.77 -18.41
C LEU A 7 -5.58 21.84 -19.41
N ASP A 8 -6.82 22.32 -19.32
CA ASP A 8 -7.48 23.08 -20.40
C ASP A 8 -7.26 24.60 -20.34
N GLU A 9 -6.67 25.13 -19.26
CA GLU A 9 -6.63 26.59 -19.03
C GLU A 9 -5.28 27.29 -19.28
N GLY A 10 -4.30 26.62 -19.90
CA GLY A 10 -3.00 27.26 -20.18
C GLY A 10 -2.23 27.71 -18.92
N ARG A 11 -2.68 27.32 -17.72
CA ARG A 11 -1.96 27.57 -16.47
C ARG A 11 -0.71 26.70 -16.47
N PRO A 12 0.47 27.26 -16.15
CA PRO A 12 1.66 26.44 -16.04
C PRO A 12 1.44 25.42 -14.91
N HIS A 13 1.58 24.12 -15.20
CA HIS A 13 1.42 23.03 -14.23
C HIS A 13 2.18 23.24 -12.91
N LYS A 14 3.25 24.05 -12.98
CA LYS A 14 4.01 24.55 -11.83
C LYS A 14 3.13 25.28 -10.80
N GLU A 15 2.25 26.18 -11.24
CA GLU A 15 1.33 26.92 -10.37
C GLU A 15 0.31 25.99 -9.71
N VAL A 16 -0.17 24.97 -10.44
CA VAL A 16 -1.12 23.98 -9.89
C VAL A 16 -0.47 23.21 -8.73
N ILE A 17 0.78 22.77 -8.88
CA ILE A 17 1.52 22.12 -7.79
C ILE A 17 1.71 23.06 -6.61
N GLU A 18 2.03 24.33 -6.86
CA GLU A 18 2.21 25.32 -5.81
C GLU A 18 0.91 25.57 -5.04
N LEU A 19 -0.22 25.66 -5.73
CA LEU A 19 -1.55 25.76 -5.11
C LEU A 19 -1.89 24.52 -4.28
N ILE A 20 -1.59 23.31 -4.78
CA ILE A 20 -1.77 22.07 -4.01
C ILE A 20 -0.88 22.08 -2.75
N ALA A 21 0.38 22.48 -2.89
CA ALA A 21 1.33 22.52 -1.78
C ALA A 21 0.94 23.55 -0.70
N LEU A 22 0.33 24.67 -1.08
CA LEU A 22 -0.24 25.65 -0.14
C LEU A 22 -1.36 25.06 0.71
N GLY A 23 -2.09 24.06 0.19
CA GLY A 23 -3.12 23.33 0.93
C GLY A 23 -2.58 22.25 1.88
N PHE A 24 -1.27 21.97 1.89
CA PHE A 24 -0.71 20.98 2.80
C PHE A 24 -0.74 21.45 4.25
N THR A 25 -1.10 20.53 5.13
CA THR A 25 -1.17 20.78 6.57
C THR A 25 -0.54 19.63 7.37
N GLY A 26 -0.21 19.88 8.64
CA GLY A 26 0.33 18.88 9.55
C GLY A 26 1.59 18.18 9.04
N LYS A 27 1.58 16.84 9.07
CA LYS A 27 2.72 16.00 8.67
C LYS A 27 3.08 16.13 7.20
N LEU A 28 2.10 16.38 6.33
CA LEU A 28 2.33 16.54 4.90
C LEU A 28 3.07 17.86 4.61
N LEU A 29 2.70 18.94 5.31
CA LEU A 29 3.41 20.22 5.22
C LEU A 29 4.84 20.12 5.77
N GLN A 30 5.02 19.45 6.91
CA GLN A 30 6.34 19.24 7.51
C GLN A 30 7.26 18.44 6.56
N TRP A 31 6.73 17.39 5.93
CA TRP A 31 7.45 16.61 4.92
C TRP A 31 7.84 17.48 3.73
N TRP A 32 6.88 18.22 3.17
CA TRP A 32 7.12 19.08 2.00
C TRP A 32 8.19 20.13 2.28
N ASN A 33 8.15 20.79 3.45
CA ASN A 33 9.09 21.87 3.77
C ASN A 33 10.46 21.36 4.20
N ASN A 34 10.53 20.27 4.97
CA ASN A 34 11.76 19.89 5.68
C ASN A 34 12.42 18.61 5.16
N CYS A 35 11.66 17.71 4.53
CA CYS A 35 12.19 16.43 4.07
C CYS A 35 12.44 16.39 2.56
N LEU A 36 11.71 17.18 1.78
CA LEU A 36 11.87 17.25 0.33
C LEU A 36 12.89 18.34 -0.05
N THR A 37 13.93 17.96 -0.80
CA THR A 37 14.92 18.93 -1.30
C THR A 37 14.31 19.85 -2.36
N GLU A 38 14.83 21.06 -2.49
CA GLU A 38 14.40 22.00 -3.54
C GLU A 38 14.56 21.44 -4.95
N GLU A 39 15.63 20.66 -5.18
CA GLU A 39 15.83 19.93 -6.44
C GLU A 39 14.70 18.92 -6.70
N SER A 40 14.28 18.16 -5.68
CA SER A 40 13.18 17.21 -5.81
C SER A 40 11.85 17.91 -6.07
N LYS A 41 11.60 19.05 -5.42
CA LYS A 41 10.41 19.88 -5.68
C LYS A 41 10.40 20.38 -7.12
N GLU A 42 11.55 20.83 -7.63
CA GLU A 42 11.66 21.31 -9.02
C GLU A 42 11.52 20.17 -10.04
N ASN A 43 12.04 18.98 -9.73
CA ASN A 43 11.85 17.77 -10.54
C ASN A 43 10.38 17.36 -10.61
N ILE A 44 9.62 17.46 -9.51
CA ILE A 44 8.17 17.22 -9.51
C ILE A 44 7.47 18.27 -10.38
N LYS A 45 7.83 19.54 -10.26
CA LYS A 45 7.25 20.65 -11.06
C LYS A 45 7.50 20.51 -12.55
N LYS A 46 8.64 19.94 -12.93
CA LYS A 46 9.05 19.71 -14.33
C LYS A 46 8.73 18.31 -14.84
N ALA A 47 8.05 17.48 -14.06
CA ALA A 47 7.79 16.10 -14.44
C ALA A 47 6.94 16.05 -15.71
N VAL A 48 7.33 15.12 -16.60
CA VAL A 48 6.63 14.81 -17.84
C VAL A 48 6.27 13.34 -17.85
N GLN A 49 5.15 13.03 -18.51
CA GLN A 49 4.68 11.66 -18.66
C GLN A 49 5.70 10.88 -19.50
N LYS A 50 5.91 9.61 -19.14
CA LYS A 50 6.85 8.72 -19.82
C LYS A 50 6.15 7.44 -20.28
N GLU A 51 6.61 6.89 -21.39
CA GLU A 51 6.23 5.57 -21.89
C GLU A 51 6.90 4.46 -21.07
N GLU A 52 6.57 3.19 -21.34
CA GLU A 52 7.14 2.04 -20.64
C GLU A 52 8.67 1.96 -20.79
N GLU A 53 9.23 2.40 -21.92
CA GLU A 53 10.68 2.51 -22.14
C GLU A 53 11.32 3.72 -21.46
N GLY A 54 10.54 4.54 -20.74
CA GLY A 54 11.02 5.72 -20.02
C GLY A 54 11.25 6.96 -20.88
N LEU A 55 10.86 6.92 -22.16
CA LEU A 55 10.88 8.06 -23.07
C LEU A 55 9.73 9.03 -22.76
N PRO A 56 9.95 10.35 -22.80
CA PRO A 56 8.89 11.32 -22.56
C PRO A 56 7.83 11.26 -23.68
N ILE A 57 6.56 11.17 -23.28
CA ILE A 57 5.42 11.23 -24.21
C ILE A 57 5.25 12.67 -24.66
N PHE A 58 5.39 12.92 -25.95
CA PHE A 58 5.17 14.23 -26.55
C PHE A 58 3.72 14.39 -27.01
N ASP A 59 3.14 15.55 -26.74
CA ASP A 59 1.91 15.96 -27.40
C ASP A 59 2.28 16.51 -28.79
N GLU A 60 1.94 15.77 -29.83
CA GLU A 60 2.20 16.12 -31.23
C GLU A 60 1.61 17.49 -31.63
N ARG A 61 0.58 17.98 -30.92
CA ARG A 61 -0.04 19.30 -31.18
C ARG A 61 0.76 20.46 -30.59
N LEU A 62 1.48 20.22 -29.49
CA LEU A 62 2.19 21.26 -28.74
C LEU A 62 3.72 21.17 -28.89
N GLY A 63 4.26 20.08 -29.45
CA GLY A 63 5.70 19.87 -29.63
C GLY A 63 6.48 19.76 -28.32
N ARG A 64 5.80 19.45 -27.20
CA ARG A 64 6.39 19.34 -25.86
C ARG A 64 5.86 18.11 -25.11
N GLY A 65 6.64 17.65 -24.13
CA GLY A 65 6.24 16.53 -23.26
C GLY A 65 4.97 16.84 -22.47
N ILE A 66 4.08 15.87 -22.31
CA ILE A 66 2.86 16.01 -21.50
C ILE A 66 3.28 16.19 -20.05
N HIS A 67 2.84 17.28 -19.41
CA HIS A 67 3.18 17.54 -18.02
C HIS A 67 2.49 16.55 -17.07
N ASP A 68 3.26 15.94 -16.18
CA ASP A 68 2.80 14.92 -15.22
C ASP A 68 3.14 15.27 -13.76
N GLY A 69 3.33 16.56 -13.50
CA GLY A 69 3.76 17.03 -12.18
C GLY A 69 2.80 16.69 -11.04
N VAL A 70 1.49 16.72 -11.29
CA VAL A 70 0.47 16.39 -10.27
C VAL A 70 0.50 14.90 -9.94
N SER A 71 0.52 14.01 -10.93
CA SER A 71 0.59 12.56 -10.69
C SER A 71 1.91 12.19 -10.03
N THR A 72 3.01 12.82 -10.44
CA THR A 72 4.33 12.65 -9.81
C THR A 72 4.31 13.09 -8.35
N LEU A 73 3.66 14.22 -8.02
CA LEU A 73 3.48 14.67 -6.65
C LEU A 73 2.68 13.65 -5.82
N ILE A 74 1.53 13.20 -6.32
CA ILE A 74 0.67 12.21 -5.65
C ILE A 74 1.45 10.91 -5.40
N TYR A 75 2.11 10.39 -6.42
CA TYR A 75 2.95 9.20 -6.31
C TYR A 75 4.04 9.36 -5.27
N THR A 76 4.71 10.52 -5.24
CA THR A 76 5.79 10.80 -4.28
C THR A 76 5.27 10.84 -2.84
N ILE A 77 4.08 11.43 -2.62
CA ILE A 77 3.40 11.43 -1.32
C ILE A 77 3.08 9.99 -0.89
N ILE A 78 2.41 9.21 -1.74
CA ILE A 78 2.04 7.82 -1.44
C ILE A 78 3.29 7.00 -1.13
N LYS A 79 4.34 7.12 -1.95
CA LYS A 79 5.60 6.41 -1.76
C LYS A 79 6.29 6.77 -0.45
N HIS A 80 6.21 8.01 0.02
CA HIS A 80 6.83 8.44 1.27
C HIS A 80 6.06 7.93 2.51
N PHE A 81 4.74 8.13 2.53
CA PHE A 81 3.93 7.81 3.71
C PHE A 81 3.49 6.34 3.79
N VAL A 82 3.19 5.73 2.64
CA VAL A 82 2.69 4.35 2.56
C VAL A 82 3.83 3.37 2.28
N GLY A 83 4.79 3.78 1.45
CA GLY A 83 5.90 2.96 0.95
C GLY A 83 5.68 2.50 -0.49
N LYS A 84 6.70 1.86 -1.08
CA LYS A 84 6.53 1.14 -2.35
C LYS A 84 5.64 -0.08 -2.14
N PRO A 85 4.82 -0.52 -3.11
CA PRO A 85 4.05 -1.75 -3.02
C PRO A 85 4.89 -2.97 -2.58
N SER A 86 6.12 -3.09 -3.11
CA SER A 86 7.09 -4.12 -2.70
C SER A 86 7.41 -4.10 -1.20
N ASN A 87 7.49 -2.92 -0.60
CA ASN A 87 7.80 -2.73 0.82
C ASN A 87 6.56 -2.92 1.70
N ILE A 88 5.36 -2.71 1.16
CA ILE A 88 4.10 -2.96 1.87
C ILE A 88 3.93 -4.45 2.07
N THR A 89 4.16 -5.27 1.03
CA THR A 89 4.04 -6.73 1.12
C THR A 89 5.05 -7.33 2.10
N SER A 90 6.31 -6.86 2.10
CA SER A 90 7.30 -7.31 3.08
C SER A 90 6.94 -6.89 4.51
N ARG A 91 6.48 -5.64 4.72
CA ARG A 91 6.00 -5.17 6.02
C ARG A 91 4.81 -5.98 6.53
N ILE A 92 3.85 -6.31 5.66
CA ILE A 92 2.70 -7.15 6.01
C ILE A 92 3.18 -8.56 6.42
N TYR A 93 4.15 -9.13 5.70
CA TYR A 93 4.73 -10.42 6.04
C TYR A 93 5.38 -10.40 7.43
N ASP A 94 6.22 -9.40 7.72
CA ASP A 94 6.87 -9.24 9.03
C ASP A 94 5.86 -9.01 10.16
N GLN A 95 4.79 -8.27 9.87
CA GLN A 95 3.70 -8.04 10.79
C GLN A 95 2.89 -9.30 11.07
N LEU A 96 2.60 -10.12 10.06
CA LEU A 96 1.88 -11.39 10.19
C LEU A 96 2.73 -12.49 10.83
N SER A 97 4.03 -12.55 10.53
CA SER A 97 4.93 -13.57 11.05
C SER A 97 5.00 -13.53 12.59
N ASN A 98 4.97 -12.31 13.13
CA ASN A 98 5.03 -11.99 14.56
C ASN A 98 3.66 -11.83 15.25
N LEU A 99 2.55 -11.82 14.49
CA LEU A 99 1.21 -11.64 15.07
C LEU A 99 0.81 -12.88 15.87
N ARG A 100 0.39 -12.68 17.12
CA ARG A 100 -0.11 -13.72 18.03
C ARG A 100 -1.27 -13.15 18.85
N CYS A 101 -2.29 -13.99 19.08
CA CYS A 101 -3.39 -13.75 20.00
C CYS A 101 -2.89 -14.02 21.42
N ARG A 102 -2.82 -12.98 22.27
CA ARG A 102 -2.25 -13.09 23.61
C ARG A 102 -3.24 -13.71 24.60
N THR A 103 -4.50 -13.33 24.51
CA THR A 103 -5.57 -13.78 25.40
C THR A 103 -6.83 -14.10 24.61
N LEU A 104 -7.73 -14.90 25.19
CA LEU A 104 -9.03 -15.17 24.58
C LEU A 104 -9.88 -13.89 24.40
N GLY A 105 -9.67 -12.87 25.26
CA GLY A 105 -10.34 -11.57 25.11
C GLY A 105 -9.89 -10.79 23.87
N ASP A 106 -8.70 -11.09 23.35
CA ASP A 106 -8.16 -10.46 22.14
C ASP A 106 -8.55 -11.21 20.86
N ASN A 107 -9.36 -12.27 20.94
CA ASN A 107 -9.64 -13.15 19.79
C ASN A 107 -10.24 -12.38 18.60
N ARG A 108 -11.22 -11.51 18.86
CA ARG A 108 -11.85 -10.70 17.81
C ARG A 108 -10.87 -9.72 17.16
N TRP A 109 -10.04 -9.06 17.98
CA TRP A 109 -9.00 -8.17 17.47
C TRP A 109 -7.97 -8.94 16.63
N TYR A 110 -7.55 -10.11 17.10
CA TYR A 110 -6.60 -10.95 16.40
C TYR A 110 -7.15 -11.41 15.05
N GLU A 111 -8.41 -11.86 15.02
CA GLU A 111 -9.12 -12.24 13.80
C GLU A 111 -9.21 -11.07 12.81
N ASP A 112 -9.71 -9.92 13.24
CA ASP A 112 -9.87 -8.74 12.39
C ASP A 112 -8.52 -8.30 11.80
N VAL A 113 -7.47 -8.24 12.64
CA VAL A 113 -6.14 -7.81 12.22
C VAL A 113 -5.47 -8.83 11.30
N PHE A 114 -5.57 -10.12 11.61
CA PHE A 114 -4.98 -11.18 10.81
C PHE A 114 -5.64 -11.23 9.43
N THR A 115 -6.97 -11.31 9.38
CA THR A 115 -7.76 -11.39 8.15
C THR A 115 -7.52 -10.16 7.27
N THR A 116 -7.62 -8.95 7.83
CA THR A 116 -7.36 -7.71 7.07
C THR A 116 -5.97 -7.72 6.44
N ARG A 117 -4.94 -8.19 7.15
CA ARG A 117 -3.56 -8.23 6.63
C ARG A 117 -3.37 -9.31 5.58
N VAL A 118 -3.94 -10.50 5.76
CA VAL A 118 -3.84 -11.60 4.78
C VAL A 118 -4.54 -11.22 3.47
N MET A 119 -5.65 -10.51 3.50
CA MET A 119 -6.38 -10.07 2.30
C MET A 119 -5.58 -9.15 1.36
N HIS A 120 -4.48 -8.56 1.84
CA HIS A 120 -3.57 -7.77 1.02
C HIS A 120 -2.47 -8.60 0.33
N LYS A 121 -2.42 -9.91 0.58
CA LYS A 121 -1.44 -10.84 -0.02
C LYS A 121 -2.03 -11.50 -1.26
N SER A 122 -1.21 -11.69 -2.30
CA SER A 122 -1.63 -12.38 -3.53
C SER A 122 -1.94 -13.87 -3.32
N ASP A 123 -1.30 -14.49 -2.33
CA ASP A 123 -1.47 -15.88 -1.89
C ASP A 123 -2.41 -15.99 -0.67
N CYS A 124 -3.36 -15.07 -0.50
CA CYS A 124 -4.25 -15.03 0.67
C CYS A 124 -5.04 -16.33 0.91
N ASN A 125 -5.36 -17.07 -0.15
CA ASN A 125 -6.07 -18.34 -0.09
C ASN A 125 -5.16 -19.56 0.20
N SER A 126 -3.86 -19.35 0.39
CA SER A 126 -2.92 -20.44 0.65
C SER A 126 -3.21 -21.11 2.01
N PRO A 127 -3.16 -22.46 2.10
CA PRO A 127 -3.22 -23.22 3.35
C PRO A 127 -2.30 -22.72 4.44
N PHE A 128 -1.15 -22.16 4.04
CA PHE A 128 -0.17 -21.56 4.94
C PHE A 128 -0.81 -20.54 5.90
N TRP A 129 -1.74 -19.71 5.42
CA TRP A 129 -2.39 -18.69 6.26
C TRP A 129 -3.36 -19.28 7.26
N LYS A 130 -4.07 -20.37 6.90
CA LYS A 130 -4.94 -21.11 7.83
C LYS A 130 -4.11 -21.74 8.95
N GLU A 131 -3.01 -22.42 8.61
CA GLU A 131 -2.09 -22.98 9.61
C GLU A 131 -1.49 -21.88 10.50
N LYS A 132 -1.05 -20.77 9.88
CA LYS A 132 -0.46 -19.64 10.60
C LYS A 132 -1.43 -18.98 11.56
N PHE A 133 -2.72 -18.92 11.21
CA PHE A 133 -3.78 -18.40 12.06
C PHE A 133 -3.93 -19.26 13.33
N ILE A 134 -4.08 -20.58 13.17
CA ILE A 134 -4.24 -21.49 14.30
C ILE A 134 -3.00 -21.48 15.20
N ASN A 135 -1.80 -21.47 14.61
CA ASN A 135 -0.54 -21.35 15.34
C ASN A 135 -0.38 -20.00 16.07
N GLY A 136 -1.19 -19.01 15.72
CA GLY A 136 -1.20 -17.72 16.39
C GLY A 136 -2.14 -17.62 17.59
N LEU A 137 -3.01 -18.59 17.80
CA LEU A 137 -3.95 -18.64 18.93
C LEU A 137 -3.24 -18.92 20.27
N PRO A 138 -3.87 -18.59 21.41
CA PRO A 138 -3.36 -18.99 22.73
C PRO A 138 -3.22 -20.51 22.80
N ARG A 139 -2.12 -21.01 23.37
CA ARG A 139 -1.70 -22.41 23.28
C ARG A 139 -2.83 -23.45 23.46
N LEU A 140 -3.52 -23.43 24.60
CA LEU A 140 -4.57 -24.41 24.91
C LEU A 140 -5.76 -24.31 23.94
N PHE A 141 -6.07 -23.09 23.49
CA PHE A 141 -7.15 -22.87 22.53
C PHE A 141 -6.75 -23.36 21.14
N GLY A 142 -5.53 -23.03 20.70
CA GLY A 142 -4.98 -23.52 19.44
C GLY A 142 -4.88 -25.05 19.40
N GLU A 143 -4.42 -25.68 20.49
CA GLU A 143 -4.42 -27.15 20.64
C GLU A 143 -5.84 -27.71 20.49
N LYS A 144 -6.84 -27.10 21.16
CA LYS A 144 -8.24 -27.54 21.05
C LYS A 144 -8.82 -27.41 19.65
N VAL A 145 -8.50 -26.31 18.96
CA VAL A 145 -8.90 -26.08 17.56
C VAL A 145 -8.28 -27.16 16.66
N LYS A 146 -6.99 -27.45 16.83
CA LYS A 146 -6.32 -28.52 16.07
C LYS A 146 -6.94 -29.89 16.32
N GLU A 147 -7.20 -30.25 17.57
CA GLU A 147 -7.89 -31.51 17.90
C GLU A 147 -9.25 -31.64 17.22
N THR A 148 -9.97 -30.52 17.08
CA THR A 148 -11.30 -30.48 16.47
C THR A 148 -11.24 -30.62 14.95
N LEU A 149 -10.18 -30.09 14.32
CA LEU A 149 -9.99 -30.09 12.86
C LEU A 149 -9.17 -31.29 12.36
N CYS A 150 -8.44 -31.98 13.24
CA CYS A 150 -7.68 -33.16 12.87
C CYS A 150 -8.61 -34.32 12.48
N ASN A 151 -8.31 -34.95 11.36
CA ASN A 151 -8.95 -36.21 10.97
C ASN A 151 -8.52 -37.36 11.91
N PRO A 152 -9.10 -38.58 11.78
CA PRO A 152 -8.71 -39.74 12.60
C PRO A 152 -7.23 -40.15 12.51
N LEU A 153 -6.49 -39.63 11.53
CA LEU A 153 -5.05 -39.83 11.36
C LEU A 153 -4.20 -38.73 12.03
N GLY A 154 -4.84 -37.75 12.70
CA GLY A 154 -4.17 -36.65 13.38
C GLY A 154 -3.68 -35.54 12.43
N VAL A 155 -4.18 -35.49 11.19
CA VAL A 155 -3.77 -34.52 10.17
C VAL A 155 -4.91 -33.54 9.89
N ILE A 156 -4.58 -32.25 9.78
CA ILE A 156 -5.52 -31.20 9.39
C ILE A 156 -5.42 -31.00 7.87
N ASP A 157 -6.54 -31.13 7.18
CA ASP A 157 -6.64 -30.83 5.75
C ASP A 157 -6.99 -29.35 5.55
N TYR A 158 -5.98 -28.51 5.43
CA TYR A 158 -6.19 -27.08 5.24
C TYR A 158 -6.75 -26.70 3.87
N ASP A 159 -6.70 -27.59 2.87
CA ASP A 159 -7.16 -27.33 1.51
C ASP A 159 -8.69 -27.49 1.39
N ASN A 160 -9.28 -28.42 2.14
CA ASN A 160 -10.70 -28.81 1.98
C ASN A 160 -11.66 -28.29 3.07
N GLU A 161 -11.15 -27.68 4.14
CA GLU A 161 -12.01 -27.05 5.18
C GLU A 161 -12.56 -25.71 4.66
N THR A 162 -13.87 -25.71 4.34
CA THR A 162 -14.65 -24.57 3.82
C THR A 162 -15.45 -23.91 4.94
#